data_AF-A0A7X8Z1B7-F1
#
_entry.id   AF-A0A7X8Z1B7-F1
#
_cell.length_a   1.000
_cell.length_b   1.000
_cell.length_c   1.000
_cell.angle_alpha   90.00
_cell.angle_beta   90.00
_cell.angle_gamma   90.00
#
_symmetry.space_group_name_H-M   'P 1'
#
loop_
_entity.id
_entity.type
_entity.pdbx_description
1 polymer ?
#
loop_
_entity_poly.entity_id
_entity_poly.type
_entity_poly.pdbx_seq_one_letter_code
_entity_poly.pdbx_strand_id
1 'polypeptide(L)'
;MSKEDRDILLDAFPQLKHIFPQLEDPEDNQAVLLISKDDSSEAFAGILAGLYSKSPILFRESKISEEEWEKKTDMIANTGQQINLFAGSSPERLCLVVTRLDQRPKWLIYHLKSLLENAARKYLCIASATDFKKIPALLSSHFHRVEYGKGKRKRVKKKATHREG
;
A
#
# COMPACT_ATOMS: atom_id res chain seq x y z
N MET A 1 7.68 -8.30 15.46
CA MET A 1 6.38 -8.03 14.80
C MET A 1 5.39 -7.65 15.89
N SER A 2 4.78 -6.47 15.86
CA SER A 2 3.69 -6.19 16.81
C SER A 2 2.40 -6.73 16.21
N LYS A 3 1.75 -7.65 16.91
CA LYS A 3 0.39 -8.11 16.58
C LYS A 3 -0.60 -6.92 16.52
N GLU A 4 -0.28 -5.90 17.30
CA GLU A 4 -1.00 -4.63 17.42
C GLU A 4 -1.11 -3.86 16.09
N ASP A 5 -0.02 -3.70 15.33
CA ASP A 5 -0.05 -3.00 14.03
C ASP A 5 -0.96 -3.71 13.02
N ARG A 6 -0.93 -5.04 13.01
CA ARG A 6 -1.78 -5.85 12.13
C ARG A 6 -3.25 -5.74 12.54
N ASP A 7 -3.54 -5.75 13.83
CA ASP A 7 -4.90 -5.59 14.36
C ASP A 7 -5.45 -4.18 14.05
N ILE A 8 -4.65 -3.13 14.23
CA ILE A 8 -4.98 -1.74 13.86
C ILE A 8 -5.35 -1.65 12.36
N LEU A 9 -4.55 -2.25 11.49
CA LEU A 9 -4.79 -2.26 10.04
C LEU A 9 -6.08 -3.03 9.69
N LEU A 10 -6.33 -4.16 10.33
CA LEU A 10 -7.52 -4.97 10.08
C LEU A 10 -8.80 -4.30 10.58
N ASP A 11 -8.74 -3.54 11.67
CA ASP A 11 -9.86 -2.75 12.16
C ASP A 11 -10.22 -1.60 11.21
N ALA A 12 -9.23 -0.99 10.57
CA ALA A 12 -9.41 0.07 9.57
C ALA A 12 -9.84 -0.50 8.21
N PHE A 13 -9.17 -1.56 7.75
CA PHE A 13 -9.33 -2.21 6.45
C PHE A 13 -9.51 -3.73 6.61
N PRO A 14 -10.70 -4.22 6.99
CA PRO A 14 -10.95 -5.65 7.20
C PRO A 14 -10.65 -6.54 5.98
N GLN A 15 -10.72 -5.96 4.78
CA GLN A 15 -10.42 -6.59 3.51
C GLN A 15 -8.96 -7.07 3.42
N LEU A 16 -8.03 -6.42 4.13
CA LEU A 16 -6.62 -6.83 4.17
C LEU A 16 -6.45 -8.26 4.69
N LYS A 17 -7.39 -8.79 5.48
CA LYS A 17 -7.34 -10.18 5.96
C LYS A 17 -7.22 -11.19 4.82
N HIS A 18 -7.88 -10.93 3.69
CA HIS A 18 -7.88 -11.82 2.52
C HIS A 18 -6.72 -11.55 1.57
N ILE A 19 -6.08 -10.38 1.69
CA ILE A 19 -5.02 -9.91 0.80
C ILE A 19 -3.65 -10.21 1.40
N PHE A 20 -3.49 -10.21 2.73
CA PHE A 20 -2.21 -10.47 3.39
C PHE A 20 -1.46 -11.71 2.90
N PRO A 21 -2.08 -12.89 2.74
CA PRO A 21 -1.36 -14.06 2.22
C PRO A 21 -0.72 -13.82 0.85
N GLN A 22 -1.34 -12.96 0.02
CA GLN A 22 -0.83 -12.59 -1.31
C GLN A 22 0.31 -11.54 -1.20
N LEU A 23 0.23 -10.64 -0.22
CA LEU A 23 1.30 -9.67 0.07
C LEU A 23 2.50 -10.29 0.80
N GLU A 24 2.39 -11.52 1.28
CA GLU A 24 3.49 -12.25 1.92
C GLU A 24 4.36 -12.98 0.89
N ASP A 25 3.94 -13.10 -0.38
CA ASP A 25 4.71 -13.72 -1.46
C ASP A 25 5.87 -12.80 -1.95
N PRO A 26 7.14 -13.14 -1.69
CA PRO A 26 8.29 -12.32 -2.05
C PRO A 26 8.68 -12.42 -3.53
N GLU A 27 8.16 -13.41 -4.25
CA GLU A 27 8.54 -13.70 -5.65
C GLU A 27 7.66 -12.96 -6.66
N ASP A 28 6.70 -12.14 -6.20
CA ASP A 28 5.80 -11.40 -7.08
C ASP A 28 5.72 -9.90 -6.80
N ASN A 29 5.44 -9.13 -7.87
CA ASN A 29 5.13 -7.71 -7.74
C ASN A 29 3.69 -7.59 -7.27
N GLN A 30 3.51 -7.09 -6.05
CA GLN A 30 2.19 -6.88 -5.48
C GLN A 30 1.94 -5.40 -5.31
N ALA A 31 0.71 -4.95 -5.55
CA ALA A 31 0.32 -3.58 -5.31
C ALA A 31 -0.99 -3.54 -4.51
N VAL A 32 -1.04 -2.71 -3.48
CA VAL A 32 -2.23 -2.50 -2.65
C VAL A 32 -2.57 -1.01 -2.59
N LEU A 33 -3.83 -0.68 -2.79
CA LEU A 33 -4.34 0.68 -2.80
C LEU A 33 -5.28 0.89 -1.61
N LEU A 34 -4.83 1.68 -0.63
CA LEU A 34 -5.62 2.10 0.53
C LEU A 34 -6.44 3.34 0.19
N ILE A 35 -7.75 3.24 0.30
CA ILE A 35 -8.67 4.35 -0.02
C ILE A 35 -9.39 4.81 1.25
N SER A 36 -9.23 6.08 1.59
CA SER A 36 -10.03 6.76 2.63
C SER A 36 -10.40 8.16 2.14
N LYS A 37 -11.55 8.69 2.54
CA LYS A 37 -11.93 10.07 2.18
C LYS A 37 -11.06 11.14 2.85
N ASP A 38 -10.36 10.75 3.91
CA ASP A 38 -9.44 11.55 4.70
C ASP A 38 -8.00 11.02 4.57
N ASP A 39 -7.08 11.67 5.26
CA ASP A 39 -5.65 11.36 5.20
C ASP A 39 -5.29 10.08 6.00
N SER A 40 -6.27 9.37 6.59
CA SER A 40 -6.02 8.14 7.35
C SER A 40 -5.31 7.08 6.50
N SER A 41 -5.64 7.00 5.21
CA SER A 41 -5.02 6.05 4.27
C SER A 41 -3.49 6.26 4.15
N GLU A 42 -2.98 7.48 4.35
CA GLU A 42 -1.55 7.77 4.32
C GLU A 42 -0.83 7.25 5.57
N ALA A 43 -1.44 7.45 6.74
CA ALA A 43 -0.92 6.92 7.99
C ALA A 43 -0.89 5.39 7.98
N PHE A 44 -1.98 4.75 7.54
CA PHE A 44 -2.06 3.29 7.43
C PHE A 44 -1.13 2.73 6.35
N ALA A 45 -0.84 3.46 5.28
CA ALA A 45 0.16 3.05 4.29
C ALA A 45 1.55 2.92 4.91
N GLY A 46 1.92 3.83 5.82
CA GLY A 46 3.15 3.75 6.59
C GLY A 46 3.20 2.54 7.52
N ILE A 47 2.12 2.28 8.25
CA ILE A 47 2.01 1.10 9.14
C ILE A 47 2.13 -0.19 8.31
N LEU A 48 1.41 -0.28 7.19
CA LEU A 48 1.45 -1.43 6.29
C LEU A 48 2.86 -1.66 5.72
N ALA A 49 3.54 -0.59 5.31
CA ALA A 49 4.92 -0.68 4.83
C ALA A 49 5.88 -1.20 5.91
N GLY A 50 5.71 -0.74 7.15
CA GLY A 50 6.50 -1.20 8.30
C GLY A 50 6.34 -2.69 8.63
N LEU A 51 5.25 -3.34 8.17
CA LEU A 51 5.09 -4.79 8.31
C LEU A 51 5.99 -5.59 7.36
N TYR A 52 6.32 -5.05 6.18
CA TYR A 52 7.01 -5.78 5.11
C TYR A 52 8.45 -5.29 4.86
N SER A 53 8.81 -4.11 5.35
CA SER A 53 10.13 -3.50 5.16
C SER A 53 10.50 -2.65 6.36
N LYS A 54 11.71 -2.82 6.90
CA LYS A 54 12.25 -1.96 7.97
C LYS A 54 12.60 -0.57 7.44
N SER A 55 12.94 -0.47 6.15
CA SER A 55 13.36 0.76 5.49
C SER A 55 12.57 1.00 4.20
N PRO A 56 11.24 1.25 4.27
CA PRO A 56 10.42 1.47 3.08
C PRO A 56 10.80 2.79 2.37
N ILE A 57 10.68 2.80 1.05
CA ILE A 57 10.93 4.01 0.24
C ILE A 57 9.63 4.80 0.18
N LEU A 58 9.61 5.94 0.85
CA LEU A 58 8.41 6.75 1.07
C LEU A 58 8.36 7.95 0.13
N PHE A 59 7.23 8.10 -0.57
CA PHE A 59 6.91 9.24 -1.43
C PHE A 59 5.70 9.99 -0.87
N ARG A 60 5.96 10.91 0.06
CA ARG A 60 4.93 11.69 0.76
C ARG A 60 4.70 13.08 0.19
N GLU A 61 5.73 13.68 -0.40
CA GLU A 61 5.66 15.09 -0.79
C GLU A 61 4.82 15.30 -2.04
N SER A 62 3.91 16.27 -2.02
CA SER A 62 3.01 16.60 -3.14
C SER A 62 3.74 17.14 -4.38
N LYS A 63 5.02 17.53 -4.26
CA LYS A 63 5.82 18.16 -5.32
C LYS A 63 7.14 17.43 -5.56
N ILE A 64 7.09 16.12 -5.76
CA ILE A 64 8.28 15.39 -6.21
C ILE A 64 8.61 15.75 -7.67
N SER A 65 9.88 16.04 -7.94
CA SER A 65 10.36 16.24 -9.32
C SER A 65 10.57 14.91 -10.04
N GLU A 66 10.62 14.93 -11.37
CA GLU A 66 10.93 13.75 -12.17
C GLU A 66 12.31 13.17 -11.83
N GLU A 67 13.31 14.04 -11.66
CA GLU A 67 14.67 13.65 -11.25
C GLU A 67 14.71 12.99 -9.84
N GLU A 68 13.96 13.52 -8.87
CA GLU A 68 13.89 12.93 -7.54
C GLU A 68 13.15 11.58 -7.55
N TRP A 69 12.11 11.48 -8.40
CA TRP A 69 11.41 10.23 -8.64
C TRP A 69 12.35 9.17 -9.23
N GLU A 70 13.03 9.50 -10.32
CA GLU A 70 14.01 8.62 -10.98
C GLU A 70 15.08 8.16 -10.00
N LYS A 71 15.70 9.07 -9.25
CA LYS A 71 16.70 8.73 -8.22
C LYS A 71 16.18 7.70 -7.20
N LYS A 72 14.98 7.90 -6.67
CA LYS A 72 14.39 6.97 -5.68
C LYS A 72 13.95 5.65 -6.30
N THR A 73 13.54 5.63 -7.56
CA THR A 73 13.20 4.39 -8.27
C THR A 73 14.44 3.63 -8.75
N ASP A 74 15.52 4.33 -9.06
CA ASP A 74 16.84 3.75 -9.32
C ASP A 74 17.42 3.12 -8.06
N MET A 75 17.13 3.68 -6.88
CA MET A 75 17.41 2.99 -5.61
C MET A 75 16.66 1.66 -5.52
N ILE A 76 15.44 1.50 -6.04
CA ILE A 76 14.76 0.19 -6.09
C ILE A 76 15.57 -0.79 -6.96
N ALA A 77 16.07 -0.33 -8.11
CA ALA A 77 16.89 -1.14 -9.00
C ALA A 77 18.26 -1.51 -8.37
N ASN A 78 18.91 -0.56 -7.70
CA ASN A 78 20.26 -0.69 -7.15
C ASN A 78 20.30 -1.37 -5.77
N THR A 79 19.35 -1.04 -4.86
CA THR A 79 19.22 -1.66 -3.54
C THR A 79 18.85 -3.14 -3.67
N GLY A 80 18.07 -3.52 -4.69
CA GLY A 80 17.81 -4.93 -5.01
C GLY A 80 19.07 -5.73 -5.37
N GLN A 81 20.15 -5.08 -5.84
CA GLN A 81 21.44 -5.75 -6.07
C GLN A 81 22.23 -5.93 -4.77
N GLN A 82 22.21 -4.96 -3.86
CA GLN A 82 22.96 -5.02 -2.60
C GLN A 82 22.32 -5.96 -1.55
N ILE A 83 20.98 -6.00 -1.46
CA ILE A 83 20.29 -6.91 -0.53
C ILE A 83 20.62 -8.37 -0.85
N ASN A 84 20.80 -8.75 -2.12
CA ASN A 84 21.21 -10.13 -2.48
C ASN A 84 22.66 -10.48 -2.09
N LEU A 85 23.53 -9.48 -1.93
CA LEU A 85 24.93 -9.72 -1.57
C LEU A 85 25.13 -9.93 -0.06
N PHE A 86 24.18 -9.47 0.77
CA PHE A 86 24.32 -9.45 2.23
C PHE A 86 23.13 -10.01 3.01
N ALA A 87 21.98 -10.26 2.37
CA ALA A 87 20.88 -10.96 3.03
C ALA A 87 21.23 -12.45 3.08
N GLY A 88 21.17 -13.04 4.28
CA GLY A 88 21.12 -14.49 4.44
C GLY A 88 19.86 -15.08 3.79
N SER A 89 19.40 -16.22 4.31
CA SER A 89 18.35 -17.08 3.73
C SER A 89 16.94 -16.48 3.54
N SER A 90 16.74 -15.17 3.70
CA SER A 90 15.48 -14.48 3.34
C SER A 90 15.76 -13.01 2.99
N PRO A 91 15.67 -12.62 1.71
CA PRO A 91 15.84 -11.21 1.31
C PRO A 91 14.69 -10.36 1.87
N GLU A 92 15.04 -9.18 2.40
CA GLU A 92 14.06 -8.20 2.86
C GLU A 92 13.27 -7.63 1.66
N ARG A 93 11.94 -7.62 1.75
CA ARG A 93 11.08 -7.17 0.64
C ARG A 93 11.14 -5.65 0.51
N LEU A 94 11.44 -5.15 -0.69
CA LEU A 94 11.37 -3.72 -0.99
C LEU A 94 9.93 -3.25 -0.96
N CYS A 95 9.66 -2.17 -0.23
CA CYS A 95 8.35 -1.51 -0.19
C CYS A 95 8.44 -0.11 -0.79
N LEU A 96 7.62 0.15 -1.81
CA LEU A 96 7.41 1.45 -2.43
C LEU A 96 6.10 2.05 -1.91
N VAL A 97 6.15 3.17 -1.18
CA VAL A 97 4.94 3.82 -0.65
C VAL A 97 4.66 5.11 -1.40
N VAL A 98 3.49 5.21 -2.05
CA VAL A 98 3.06 6.39 -2.80
C VAL A 98 1.79 6.97 -2.19
N THR A 99 1.87 8.13 -1.54
CA THR A 99 0.68 8.77 -0.98
C THR A 99 -0.06 9.62 -2.01
N ARG A 100 -1.38 9.75 -1.86
CA ARG A 100 -2.25 10.60 -2.72
C ARG A 100 -2.04 10.34 -4.20
N LEU A 101 -2.06 9.07 -4.59
CA LEU A 101 -1.92 8.63 -5.97
C LEU A 101 -2.93 9.32 -6.89
N ASP A 102 -4.11 9.65 -6.39
CA ASP A 102 -5.17 10.41 -7.07
C ASP A 102 -4.85 11.90 -7.32
N GLN A 103 -3.72 12.40 -6.80
CA GLN A 103 -3.25 13.77 -6.99
C GLN A 103 -1.92 13.84 -7.74
N ARG A 104 -1.36 12.69 -8.17
CA ARG A 104 -0.07 12.65 -8.83
C ARG A 104 -0.15 13.06 -10.30
N PRO A 105 0.91 13.69 -10.85
CA PRO A 105 0.94 14.07 -12.26
C PRO A 105 0.96 12.82 -13.16
N LYS A 106 0.47 12.97 -14.40
CA LYS A 106 0.33 11.85 -15.36
C LYS A 106 1.66 11.12 -15.62
N TRP A 107 2.78 11.84 -15.73
CA TRP A 107 4.08 11.23 -15.99
C TRP A 107 4.47 10.22 -14.89
N LEU A 108 4.20 10.55 -13.62
CA LEU A 108 4.48 9.67 -12.47
C LEU A 108 3.59 8.43 -12.52
N ILE A 109 2.31 8.58 -12.87
CA ILE A 109 1.40 7.44 -13.06
C ILE A 109 1.92 6.49 -14.14
N TYR A 110 2.40 7.02 -15.27
CA TYR A 110 2.98 6.20 -16.34
C TYR A 110 4.26 5.50 -15.90
N HIS A 111 5.15 6.20 -15.20
CA HIS A 111 6.35 5.58 -14.64
C HIS A 111 6.01 4.47 -13.64
N LEU A 112 5.06 4.70 -12.73
CA LEU A 112 4.64 3.71 -11.75
C LEU A 112 4.05 2.47 -12.42
N LYS A 113 3.25 2.63 -13.48
CA LYS A 113 2.78 1.50 -14.29
C LYS A 113 3.96 0.71 -14.87
N SER A 114 4.92 1.41 -15.48
CA SER A 114 6.10 0.76 -16.06
C SER A 114 6.89 -0.03 -15.01
N LEU A 115 7.02 0.50 -13.79
CA LEU A 115 7.66 -0.22 -12.69
C LEU A 115 6.87 -1.46 -12.29
N LEU A 116 5.55 -1.38 -12.15
CA LEU A 116 4.72 -2.52 -11.75
C LEU A 116 4.81 -3.67 -12.78
N GLU A 117 4.89 -3.34 -14.06
CA GLU A 117 4.95 -4.31 -15.16
C GLU A 117 6.36 -4.85 -15.43
N ASN A 118 7.39 -4.00 -15.32
CA ASN A 118 8.71 -4.28 -15.88
C ASN A 118 9.84 -4.29 -14.84
N ALA A 119 9.56 -4.08 -13.55
CA ALA A 119 10.62 -4.09 -12.56
C ALA A 119 11.35 -5.45 -12.54
N ALA A 120 12.66 -5.40 -12.76
CA ALA A 120 13.54 -6.57 -12.68
C ALA A 120 13.59 -7.18 -11.27
N ARG A 121 13.16 -6.43 -10.24
CA ARG A 121 13.13 -6.85 -8.84
C ARG A 121 11.72 -6.83 -8.31
N LYS A 122 11.41 -7.85 -7.50
CA LYS A 122 10.12 -8.02 -6.87
C LYS A 122 9.97 -7.05 -5.69
N TYR A 123 8.85 -6.34 -5.65
CA TYR A 123 8.57 -5.35 -4.61
C TYR A 123 7.08 -5.31 -4.24
N LEU A 124 6.77 -4.66 -3.12
CA LEU A 124 5.40 -4.33 -2.72
C LEU A 124 5.16 -2.84 -2.93
N CYS A 125 4.21 -2.48 -3.78
CA CYS A 125 3.72 -1.11 -3.90
C CYS A 125 2.53 -0.89 -2.95
N ILE A 126 2.63 0.11 -2.09
CA ILE A 126 1.56 0.53 -1.19
C ILE A 126 1.18 1.96 -1.57
N ALA A 127 -0.01 2.11 -2.13
CA ALA A 127 -0.53 3.41 -2.52
C ALA A 127 -1.65 3.86 -1.58
N SER A 128 -1.80 5.17 -1.42
CA SER A 128 -3.00 5.76 -0.82
C SER A 128 -3.73 6.66 -1.81
N ALA A 129 -5.05 6.79 -1.67
CA ALA A 129 -5.85 7.71 -2.47
C ALA A 129 -7.10 8.18 -1.71
N THR A 130 -7.59 9.37 -2.07
CA THR A 130 -8.88 9.85 -1.55
C THR A 130 -10.09 9.45 -2.39
N ASP A 131 -9.88 9.22 -3.69
CA ASP A 131 -10.91 8.75 -4.60
C ASP A 131 -10.35 7.80 -5.65
N PHE A 132 -10.87 6.57 -5.68
CA PHE A 132 -10.52 5.56 -6.68
C PHE A 132 -10.85 6.01 -8.11
N LYS A 133 -11.91 6.79 -8.31
CA LYS A 133 -12.34 7.22 -9.64
C LYS A 133 -11.34 8.14 -10.33
N LYS A 134 -10.44 8.76 -9.56
CA LYS A 134 -9.37 9.62 -10.07
C LYS A 134 -8.13 8.84 -10.47
N ILE A 135 -8.04 7.56 -10.12
CA ILE A 135 -6.94 6.69 -10.52
C ILE A 135 -7.15 6.26 -11.97
N PRO A 136 -6.19 6.47 -12.89
CA PRO A 136 -6.31 6.02 -14.27
C PRO A 136 -6.56 4.52 -14.36
N ALA A 137 -7.48 4.11 -15.26
CA ALA A 137 -7.87 2.71 -15.43
C ALA A 137 -6.68 1.78 -15.71
N LEU A 138 -5.74 2.26 -16.54
CA LEU A 138 -4.48 1.60 -16.90
C LEU A 138 -3.59 1.26 -15.71
N LEU A 139 -3.74 1.96 -14.59
CA LEU A 139 -3.01 1.73 -13.36
C LEU A 139 -3.85 0.92 -12.37
N SER A 140 -5.15 1.21 -12.30
CA SER A 140 -6.07 0.64 -11.31
C SER A 140 -6.15 -0.88 -11.29
N SER A 141 -5.94 -1.55 -12.45
CA SER A 141 -5.97 -3.01 -12.58
C SER A 141 -4.82 -3.72 -11.86
N HIS A 142 -3.75 -3.00 -11.53
CA HIS A 142 -2.58 -3.57 -10.84
C HIS A 142 -2.75 -3.63 -9.32
N PHE A 143 -3.79 -3.00 -8.78
CA PHE A 143 -3.93 -2.80 -7.32
C PHE A 143 -5.00 -3.70 -6.70
N HIS A 144 -4.62 -4.37 -5.61
CA HIS A 144 -5.56 -4.84 -4.61
C HIS A 144 -6.21 -3.65 -3.92
N ARG A 145 -7.50 -3.43 -4.21
CA ARG A 145 -8.25 -2.31 -3.66
C ARG A 145 -8.73 -2.61 -2.25
N VAL A 146 -8.43 -1.72 -1.31
CA VAL A 146 -9.06 -1.73 0.02
C VAL A 146 -9.60 -0.37 0.42
N GLU A 147 -10.81 -0.37 0.95
CA GLU A 147 -11.51 0.85 1.35
C GLU A 147 -11.73 0.92 2.86
N TYR A 148 -11.45 2.09 3.42
CA TYR A 148 -11.59 2.37 4.84
C TYR A 148 -13.03 2.12 5.30
N GLY A 149 -13.18 1.34 6.38
CA GLY A 149 -14.48 1.07 6.99
C GLY A 149 -15.43 0.17 6.19
N LYS A 150 -15.14 -0.15 4.93
CA LYS A 150 -15.92 -1.15 4.18
C LYS A 150 -15.59 -2.55 4.68
N GLY A 151 -16.61 -3.31 5.04
CA GLY A 151 -16.47 -4.65 5.62
C GLY A 151 -16.60 -4.72 7.13
N LYS A 152 -16.75 -3.57 7.83
CA LYS A 152 -17.25 -3.57 9.21
C LYS A 152 -18.66 -4.16 9.19
N ARG A 153 -18.83 -5.42 9.61
CA ARG A 153 -20.16 -6.02 9.81
C ARG A 153 -20.99 -5.03 10.62
N LYS A 154 -22.16 -4.63 10.12
CA LYS A 154 -23.15 -3.84 10.87
C LYS A 154 -23.27 -4.47 12.25
N ARG A 155 -22.77 -3.79 13.29
CA ARG A 155 -23.05 -4.18 14.67
C ARG A 155 -24.56 -4.10 14.80
N VAL A 156 -25.20 -5.27 14.87
CA VAL A 156 -26.66 -5.40 14.98
C VAL A 156 -27.11 -4.52 16.14
N LYS A 157 -28.01 -3.57 15.87
CA LYS A 157 -28.73 -2.83 16.92
C LYS A 157 -29.38 -3.86 17.84
N LYS A 158 -28.82 -4.08 19.03
CA LYS A 158 -29.53 -4.84 20.07
C LYS A 158 -30.65 -3.94 20.59
N LYS A 159 -31.87 -4.39 20.28
CA LYS A 159 -33.20 -3.98 20.73
C LYS A 159 -33.24 -2.98 21.89
N ALA A 160 -33.93 -1.87 21.67
CA ALA A 160 -34.57 -1.11 22.75
C ALA A 160 -35.55 -2.05 23.46
N THR A 161 -35.25 -2.40 24.71
CA THR A 161 -36.24 -2.91 25.65
C THR A 161 -37.09 -1.74 26.11
N HIS A 162 -38.22 -1.51 25.44
CA HIS A 162 -39.37 -0.89 26.07
C HIS A 162 -40.14 -2.04 26.75
N ARG A 163 -40.14 -2.05 28.09
CA ARG A 163 -41.15 -2.75 28.87
C ARG A 163 -42.03 -1.67 29.48
N GLU A 164 -43.18 -1.48 28.87
CA GLU A 164 -44.38 -1.00 29.56
C GLU A 164 -45.30 -2.23 29.71
N GLY A 165 -45.92 -2.36 30.88
CA GLY A 165 -46.77 -3.48 31.26
C GLY A 165 -46.46 -3.96 32.66
#